data_AF-A0A537IRJ5-F1
#
_entry.id   AF-A0A537IRJ5-F1
#
_cell.length_a   1.000
_cell.length_b   1.000
_cell.length_c   1.000
_cell.angle_alpha   90.00
_cell.angle_beta   90.00
_cell.angle_gamma   90.00
#
_symmetry.space_group_name_H-M   'P 1'
#
loop_
_entity.id
_entity.type
_entity.pdbx_description
1 polymer ?
#
loop_
_entity_poly.entity_id
_entity_poly.type
_entity_poly.pdbx_seq_one_letter_code
_entity_poly.pdbx_strand_id
1 'polypeptide(L)'
;MSKTEYLRLSTIALVIGLTVLVAVPSPASAQLSLLGGGTTSSTGTSATAVAVTVLGSTTMLASTGNLANATDALGAELDSASGDMGSAAVLHATAIGSGDSVASEASLGDLVLSIAGTQITATSAYATALADSTAGTSGWSSVDGLAVNGTSLVSTGEANQTINLGAITLVLNEVTQTASGITVNALHITSLDGTVDVVVASATAGQ
;
A
#
# COMPACT_ATOMS: atom_id res chain seq x y z
N MET A 1 64.30 15.80 22.49
CA MET A 1 63.63 16.70 21.52
C MET A 1 62.14 16.63 21.77
N SER A 2 61.61 17.60 22.49
CA SER A 2 60.20 17.84 22.73
C SER A 2 60.02 19.34 22.57
N LYS A 3 59.06 19.77 21.73
CA LYS A 3 58.87 21.18 21.38
C LYS A 3 57.50 21.63 21.88
N THR A 4 57.52 22.73 22.60
CA THR A 4 56.46 23.25 23.45
C THR A 4 55.74 24.45 22.80
N GLU A 5 54.47 24.64 23.19
CA GLU A 5 53.73 25.91 23.41
C GLU A 5 52.78 26.54 22.36
N TYR A 6 51.48 26.45 22.70
CA TYR A 6 50.39 27.44 22.89
C TYR A 6 49.94 28.50 21.85
N LEU A 7 48.62 28.41 21.56
CA LEU A 7 47.55 29.42 21.35
C LEU A 7 47.87 30.79 20.74
N ARG A 8 47.05 31.23 19.74
CA ARG A 8 46.19 32.44 19.78
C ARG A 8 45.03 32.41 18.77
N LEU A 9 43.91 33.00 19.20
CA LEU A 9 42.65 33.31 18.50
C LEU A 9 42.83 34.01 17.14
N SER A 10 41.95 33.72 16.16
CA SER A 10 41.30 34.78 15.36
C SER A 10 40.07 34.27 14.59
N THR A 11 38.95 34.87 14.95
CA THR A 11 37.64 34.87 14.28
C THR A 11 37.75 35.48 12.88
N ILE A 12 37.31 34.76 11.84
CA ILE A 12 36.81 35.39 10.61
C ILE A 12 35.46 34.77 10.30
N ALA A 13 34.43 35.61 10.47
CA ALA A 13 33.07 35.35 10.04
C ALA A 13 33.02 35.30 8.51
N LEU A 14 32.34 34.30 7.96
CA LEU A 14 31.71 34.41 6.64
C LEU A 14 30.24 34.04 6.80
N VAL A 15 29.43 35.07 7.03
CA VAL A 15 27.98 35.01 6.89
C VAL A 15 27.69 35.10 5.40
N ILE A 16 27.25 34.01 4.79
CA ILE A 16 26.50 34.04 3.53
C ILE A 16 25.16 33.40 3.85
N GLY A 17 24.14 34.25 3.90
CA GLY A 17 22.76 33.81 4.03
C GLY A 17 22.30 33.08 2.79
N LEU A 18 21.63 31.95 3.00
CA LEU A 18 20.64 31.44 2.08
C LEU A 18 19.49 30.85 2.89
N THR A 19 18.47 31.68 3.12
CA THR A 19 17.20 31.30 3.70
C THR A 19 16.36 30.53 2.67
N VAL A 20 15.90 29.35 3.11
CA VAL A 20 14.66 28.65 2.74
C VAL A 20 14.59 28.02 1.34
N LEU A 21 14.74 26.69 1.33
CA LEU A 21 13.71 25.81 0.77
C LEU A 21 13.66 24.53 1.62
N VAL A 22 12.71 24.46 2.55
CA VAL A 22 12.32 23.17 3.15
C VAL A 22 11.50 22.46 2.08
N ALA A 23 12.20 21.77 1.17
CA ALA A 23 11.59 20.76 0.34
C ALA A 23 11.46 19.50 1.20
N VAL A 24 10.24 19.19 1.62
CA VAL A 24 9.92 17.85 2.12
C VAL A 24 10.26 16.88 0.98
N PRO A 25 11.06 15.81 1.20
CA PRO A 25 11.22 14.81 0.17
C PRO A 25 9.84 14.19 -0.07
N SER A 26 9.27 14.41 -1.24
CA SER A 26 8.24 13.52 -1.77
C SER A 26 8.85 12.11 -1.79
N PRO A 27 8.16 11.05 -1.35
CA PRO A 27 8.59 9.71 -1.67
C PRO A 27 8.53 9.56 -3.19
N ALA A 28 9.70 9.67 -3.83
CA ALA A 28 9.85 9.35 -5.24
C ALA A 28 9.91 7.82 -5.33
N SER A 29 8.83 7.20 -5.77
CA SER A 29 8.83 5.79 -6.17
C SER A 29 9.82 5.63 -7.32
N ALA A 30 10.81 4.75 -7.16
CA ALA A 30 11.71 4.40 -8.25
C ALA A 30 10.95 3.51 -9.25
N GLN A 31 10.47 4.08 -10.36
CA GLN A 31 9.90 3.30 -11.46
C GLN A 31 11.04 2.81 -12.37
N LEU A 32 11.31 1.50 -12.36
CA LEU A 32 12.28 0.88 -13.28
C LEU A 32 11.57 0.51 -14.58
N SER A 33 11.61 1.39 -15.59
CA SER A 33 11.08 1.09 -16.92
C SER A 33 12.14 0.35 -17.76
N LEU A 34 11.97 -0.96 -17.97
CA LEU A 34 12.80 -1.75 -18.88
C LEU A 34 12.18 -1.69 -20.29
N LEU A 35 12.91 -1.13 -21.25
CA LEU A 35 12.48 -1.02 -22.66
C LEU A 35 12.30 -2.41 -23.29
N GLY A 36 11.04 -2.79 -23.57
CA GLY A 36 10.69 -3.97 -24.37
C GLY A 36 9.53 -3.66 -25.32
N GLY A 37 9.79 -3.67 -26.63
CA GLY A 37 8.77 -3.47 -27.66
C GLY A 37 7.91 -4.71 -27.85
N GLY A 38 6.66 -4.62 -27.39
CA GLY A 38 5.58 -5.58 -27.63
C GLY A 38 4.24 -4.85 -27.53
N THR A 39 3.21 -5.33 -28.23
CA THR A 39 1.87 -4.75 -28.25
C THR A 39 1.36 -4.48 -26.83
N THR A 40 1.13 -3.21 -26.50
CA THR A 40 0.76 -2.72 -25.17
C THR A 40 -0.67 -3.15 -24.81
N SER A 41 -0.83 -4.31 -24.19
CA SER A 41 -2.00 -4.60 -23.36
C SER A 41 -1.62 -4.27 -21.93
N SER A 42 -2.18 -3.17 -21.38
CA SER A 42 -2.06 -2.91 -19.94
C SER A 42 -2.84 -4.02 -19.23
N THR A 43 -2.16 -4.83 -18.43
CA THR A 43 -2.74 -6.06 -17.87
C THR A 43 -3.71 -5.80 -16.71
N GLY A 44 -4.17 -4.56 -16.46
CA GLY A 44 -4.99 -4.25 -15.27
C GLY A 44 -4.31 -4.56 -13.92
N THR A 45 -3.10 -5.15 -13.95
CA THR A 45 -2.39 -5.71 -12.82
C THR A 45 -1.73 -4.59 -12.04
N SER A 46 -2.02 -4.54 -10.75
CA SER A 46 -1.57 -3.49 -9.85
C SER A 46 -1.68 -3.97 -8.40
N ALA A 47 -0.94 -3.32 -7.51
CA ALA A 47 -1.05 -3.52 -6.08
C ALA A 47 -1.05 -2.17 -5.35
N THR A 48 -1.76 -2.11 -4.23
CA THR A 48 -1.82 -0.94 -3.36
C THR A 48 -1.90 -1.36 -1.90
N ALA A 49 -0.98 -0.88 -1.05
CA ALA A 49 -0.99 -1.21 0.37
C ALA A 49 -2.19 -0.60 1.10
N VAL A 50 -2.49 0.68 0.86
CA VAL A 50 -3.70 1.33 1.40
C VAL A 50 -4.31 2.28 0.37
N ALA A 51 -5.60 2.15 0.12
CA ALA A 51 -6.40 3.14 -0.60
C ALA A 51 -7.48 3.68 0.32
N VAL A 52 -7.61 5.00 0.41
CA VAL A 52 -8.59 5.69 1.25
C VAL A 52 -9.37 6.64 0.37
N THR A 53 -10.70 6.48 0.32
CA THR A 53 -11.62 7.38 -0.36
C THR A 53 -12.49 8.07 0.67
N VAL A 54 -12.47 9.40 0.67
CA VAL A 54 -13.33 10.24 1.52
C VAL A 54 -14.08 11.22 0.64
N LEU A 55 -15.42 11.17 0.70
CA LEU A 55 -16.32 12.02 -0.09
C LEU A 55 -15.98 12.02 -1.60
N GLY A 56 -15.56 10.86 -2.12
CA GLY A 56 -15.19 10.66 -3.52
C GLY A 56 -13.77 11.07 -3.90
N SER A 57 -12.95 11.54 -2.95
CA SER A 57 -11.53 11.84 -3.16
C SER A 57 -10.67 10.69 -2.65
N THR A 58 -9.88 10.07 -3.53
CA THR A 58 -9.05 8.91 -3.21
C THR A 58 -7.58 9.28 -3.01
N THR A 59 -6.99 8.80 -1.93
CA THR A 59 -5.54 8.82 -1.66
C THR A 59 -5.04 7.38 -1.60
N MET A 60 -3.92 7.09 -2.26
CA MET A 60 -3.28 5.78 -2.24
C MET A 60 -1.87 5.87 -1.65
N LEU A 61 -1.51 4.89 -0.85
CA LEU A 61 -0.21 4.77 -0.19
C LEU A 61 0.45 3.45 -0.63
N ALA A 62 1.72 3.55 -1.04
CA ALA A 62 2.46 2.45 -1.66
C ALA A 62 1.63 1.73 -2.74
N SER A 63 1.39 2.43 -3.85
CA SER A 63 0.67 1.92 -5.02
C SER A 63 1.62 1.78 -6.20
N THR A 64 1.58 0.64 -6.88
CA THR A 64 2.39 0.40 -8.07
C THR A 64 1.86 1.14 -9.30
N GLY A 65 0.56 1.46 -9.31
CA GLY A 65 -0.16 1.68 -10.56
C GLY A 65 -0.25 0.41 -11.42
N ASN A 66 -0.76 0.55 -12.65
CA ASN A 66 -0.91 -0.58 -13.56
C ASN A 66 0.39 -0.89 -14.31
N LEU A 67 0.68 -2.19 -14.50
CA LEU A 67 1.71 -2.62 -15.43
C LEU A 67 1.45 -2.07 -16.84
N ALA A 68 2.50 -1.58 -17.48
CA ALA A 68 2.43 -1.07 -18.85
C ALA A 68 2.25 -2.20 -19.89
N ASN A 69 2.77 -3.39 -19.59
CA ASN A 69 2.69 -4.58 -20.43
C ASN A 69 2.97 -5.85 -19.62
N ALA A 70 2.79 -7.02 -20.25
CA ALA A 70 2.96 -8.33 -19.60
C ALA A 70 4.41 -8.69 -19.24
N THR A 71 5.41 -7.84 -19.50
CA THR A 71 6.82 -8.04 -19.10
C THR A 71 7.33 -6.93 -18.18
N ASP A 72 6.43 -6.06 -17.73
CA ASP A 72 6.74 -4.94 -16.85
C ASP A 72 6.79 -5.38 -15.37
N ALA A 73 7.50 -4.61 -14.55
CA ALA A 73 7.58 -4.84 -13.11
C ALA A 73 7.62 -3.50 -12.37
N LEU A 74 6.72 -3.33 -11.41
CA LEU A 74 6.55 -2.11 -10.62
C LEU A 74 6.58 -2.46 -9.13
N GLY A 75 7.15 -1.55 -8.33
CA GLY A 75 7.21 -1.65 -6.88
C GLY A 75 6.97 -0.29 -6.23
N ALA A 76 6.36 -0.30 -5.05
CA ALA A 76 6.13 0.87 -4.24
C ALA A 76 6.26 0.50 -2.75
N GLU A 77 7.00 1.31 -2.01
CA GLU A 77 7.29 1.06 -0.59
C GLU A 77 7.21 2.36 0.20
N LEU A 78 6.85 2.25 1.47
CA LEU A 78 6.86 3.36 2.41
C LEU A 78 7.04 2.85 3.84
N ASP A 79 8.06 3.36 4.55
CA ASP A 79 8.34 2.95 5.93
C ASP A 79 7.17 3.23 6.88
N SER A 80 6.49 4.36 6.68
CA SER A 80 5.29 4.71 7.43
C SER A 80 4.49 5.80 6.75
N ALA A 81 3.18 5.80 7.02
CA ALA A 81 2.26 6.85 6.63
C ALA A 81 1.32 7.19 7.79
N SER A 82 0.93 8.46 7.90
CA SER A 82 -0.05 8.93 8.87
C SER A 82 -0.87 10.07 8.30
N GLY A 83 -2.13 10.17 8.70
CA GLY A 83 -3.03 11.26 8.37
C GLY A 83 -4.20 11.31 9.36
N ASP A 84 -5.21 12.13 9.06
CA ASP A 84 -6.33 12.37 9.97
C ASP A 84 -7.14 11.10 10.32
N MET A 85 -7.15 10.12 9.42
CA MET A 85 -7.86 8.85 9.62
C MET A 85 -7.04 7.80 10.36
N GLY A 86 -5.73 7.97 10.51
CA GLY A 86 -4.87 6.96 11.12
C GLY A 86 -3.47 6.84 10.54
N SER A 87 -2.85 5.70 10.73
CA SER A 87 -1.48 5.39 10.31
C SER A 87 -1.28 3.93 9.92
N ALA A 88 -0.22 3.67 9.17
CA ALA A 88 0.29 2.34 8.86
C ALA A 88 1.83 2.39 8.74
N ALA A 89 2.49 1.26 8.91
CA ALA A 89 3.94 1.12 8.76
C ALA A 89 4.29 0.02 7.76
N VAL A 90 5.53 0.03 7.27
CA VAL A 90 6.12 -1.02 6.42
C VAL A 90 5.22 -1.36 5.23
N LEU A 91 4.73 -0.34 4.53
CA LEU A 91 3.84 -0.50 3.39
C LEU A 91 4.66 -0.96 2.19
N HIS A 92 4.19 -2.00 1.51
CA HIS A 92 4.84 -2.59 0.35
C HIS A 92 3.79 -3.02 -0.67
N ALA A 93 4.08 -2.83 -1.94
CA ALA A 93 3.28 -3.30 -3.06
C ALA A 93 4.17 -3.59 -4.26
N THR A 94 3.92 -4.71 -4.94
CA THR A 94 4.60 -5.09 -6.18
C THR A 94 3.61 -5.67 -7.19
N ALA A 95 3.92 -5.45 -8.46
CA ALA A 95 3.21 -6.01 -9.60
C ALA A 95 4.26 -6.44 -10.63
N ILE A 96 4.14 -7.65 -11.17
CA ILE A 96 5.12 -8.23 -12.09
C ILE A 96 4.38 -8.98 -13.20
N GLY A 97 4.81 -8.77 -14.44
CA GLY A 97 4.45 -9.58 -15.59
C GLY A 97 5.60 -10.47 -16.06
N SER A 98 5.28 -11.70 -16.46
CA SER A 98 6.21 -12.70 -16.99
C SER A 98 5.73 -13.29 -18.33
N GLY A 99 5.19 -12.44 -19.21
CA GLY A 99 4.67 -12.81 -20.53
C GLY A 99 3.28 -13.44 -20.45
N ASP A 100 3.21 -14.70 -20.07
CA ASP A 100 1.96 -15.49 -20.06
C ASP A 100 1.22 -15.45 -18.71
N SER A 101 1.86 -14.85 -17.70
CA SER A 101 1.35 -14.71 -16.34
C SER A 101 1.65 -13.33 -15.79
N VAL A 102 0.82 -12.88 -14.86
CA VAL A 102 1.00 -11.66 -14.09
C VAL A 102 0.67 -11.93 -12.63
N ALA A 103 1.41 -11.30 -11.74
CA ALA A 103 1.22 -11.42 -10.31
C ALA A 103 1.30 -10.05 -9.63
N SER A 104 0.63 -9.91 -8.51
CA SER A 104 0.76 -8.76 -7.64
C SER A 104 0.61 -9.15 -6.18
N GLU A 105 1.20 -8.34 -5.31
CA GLU A 105 1.11 -8.47 -3.86
C GLU A 105 1.11 -7.11 -3.18
N ALA A 106 0.42 -7.01 -2.06
CA ALA A 106 0.41 -5.83 -1.21
C ALA A 106 0.45 -6.24 0.25
N SER A 107 1.18 -5.46 1.05
CA SER A 107 1.30 -5.72 2.48
C SER A 107 1.55 -4.46 3.28
N LEU A 108 1.22 -4.51 4.57
CA LEU A 108 1.60 -3.50 5.55
C LEU A 108 1.68 -4.09 6.96
N GLY A 109 2.30 -3.33 7.85
CA GLY A 109 2.30 -3.56 9.30
C GLY A 109 1.65 -2.40 10.06
N ASP A 110 1.36 -2.64 11.34
CA ASP A 110 0.96 -1.64 12.34
C ASP A 110 -0.15 -0.68 11.87
N LEU A 111 -1.25 -1.24 11.36
CA LEU A 111 -2.42 -0.48 10.94
C LEU A 111 -3.16 0.06 12.16
N VAL A 112 -3.46 1.35 12.14
CA VAL A 112 -4.37 2.01 13.08
C VAL A 112 -5.26 2.95 12.29
N LEU A 113 -6.57 2.73 12.32
CA LEU A 113 -7.57 3.58 11.66
C LEU A 113 -8.64 4.01 12.66
N SER A 114 -9.21 5.19 12.42
CA SER A 114 -10.37 5.72 13.15
C SER A 114 -11.42 6.18 12.14
N ILE A 115 -12.50 5.41 12.01
CA ILE A 115 -13.55 5.63 11.01
C ILE A 115 -14.89 5.68 11.74
N ALA A 116 -15.65 6.77 11.56
CA ALA A 116 -16.96 6.96 12.20
C ALA A 116 -16.98 6.68 13.72
N GLY A 117 -15.92 7.10 14.42
CA GLY A 117 -15.76 6.87 15.86
C GLY A 117 -15.38 5.44 16.27
N THR A 118 -15.09 4.57 15.31
CA THR A 118 -14.64 3.19 15.53
C THR A 118 -13.15 3.09 15.25
N GLN A 119 -12.39 2.58 16.22
CA GLN A 119 -10.97 2.29 16.03
C GLN A 119 -10.80 0.88 15.46
N ILE A 120 -10.01 0.75 14.40
CA ILE A 120 -9.65 -0.52 13.77
C ILE A 120 -8.13 -0.64 13.80
N THR A 121 -7.61 -1.76 14.26
CA THR A 121 -6.17 -2.03 14.27
C THR A 121 -5.86 -3.38 13.68
N ALA A 122 -4.71 -3.53 13.04
CA ALA A 122 -4.15 -4.81 12.63
C ALA A 122 -2.63 -4.78 12.75
N THR A 123 -2.03 -5.91 13.15
CA THR A 123 -0.57 -6.03 13.23
C THR A 123 0.04 -6.16 11.84
N SER A 124 -0.63 -6.91 10.95
CA SER A 124 -0.22 -7.04 9.56
C SER A 124 -1.41 -7.37 8.66
N ALA A 125 -1.31 -6.95 7.41
CA ALA A 125 -2.21 -7.36 6.35
C ALA A 125 -1.38 -7.72 5.10
N TYR A 126 -1.82 -8.75 4.38
CA TYR A 126 -1.16 -9.23 3.16
C TYR A 126 -2.22 -9.73 2.17
N ALA A 127 -2.04 -9.44 0.88
CA ALA A 127 -2.83 -10.01 -0.19
C ALA A 127 -1.96 -10.31 -1.41
N THR A 128 -2.32 -11.36 -2.15
CA THR A 128 -1.71 -11.69 -3.45
C THR A 128 -2.76 -12.08 -4.47
N ALA A 129 -2.45 -11.78 -5.72
CA ALA A 129 -3.24 -12.11 -6.90
C ALA A 129 -2.31 -12.61 -8.02
N LEU A 130 -2.74 -13.66 -8.72
CA LEU A 130 -2.08 -14.25 -9.88
C LEU A 130 -3.12 -14.48 -10.97
N ALA A 131 -2.77 -14.12 -12.20
CA ALA A 131 -3.52 -14.50 -13.39
C ALA A 131 -2.55 -15.12 -14.40
N ASP A 132 -2.86 -16.34 -14.83
CA ASP A 132 -2.10 -17.09 -15.82
C ASP A 132 -3.01 -17.44 -17.01
N SER A 133 -2.49 -17.27 -18.22
CA SER A 133 -3.23 -17.50 -19.47
C SER A 133 -3.67 -18.97 -19.67
N THR A 134 -3.05 -19.92 -18.97
CA THR A 134 -3.31 -21.36 -19.09
C THR A 134 -3.87 -21.99 -17.81
N ALA A 135 -3.45 -21.49 -16.64
CA ALA A 135 -3.82 -22.03 -15.33
C ALA A 135 -4.98 -21.26 -14.64
N GLY A 136 -5.39 -20.11 -15.18
CA GLY A 136 -6.47 -19.29 -14.64
C GLY A 136 -5.99 -18.34 -13.54
N THR A 137 -6.90 -17.96 -12.64
CA THR A 137 -6.63 -16.99 -11.58
C THR A 137 -6.54 -17.65 -10.20
N SER A 138 -5.70 -17.11 -9.34
CA SER A 138 -5.62 -17.50 -7.93
C SER A 138 -5.18 -16.34 -7.06
N GLY A 139 -5.49 -16.40 -5.78
CA GLY A 139 -5.13 -15.35 -4.83
C GLY A 139 -5.56 -15.71 -3.43
N TRP A 140 -4.98 -15.05 -2.44
CA TRP A 140 -5.32 -15.22 -1.04
C TRP A 140 -4.91 -13.98 -0.25
N SER A 141 -5.43 -13.87 0.97
CA SER A 141 -5.07 -12.78 1.88
C SER A 141 -5.01 -13.24 3.33
N SER A 142 -4.37 -12.44 4.17
CA SER A 142 -4.32 -12.59 5.62
C SER A 142 -4.42 -11.23 6.29
N VAL A 143 -5.07 -11.20 7.46
CA VAL A 143 -5.07 -10.06 8.38
C VAL A 143 -4.83 -10.59 9.79
N ASP A 144 -3.70 -10.23 10.37
CA ASP A 144 -3.30 -10.67 11.70
C ASP A 144 -3.50 -9.57 12.74
N GLY A 145 -3.90 -9.96 13.94
CA GLY A 145 -4.10 -9.03 15.06
C GLY A 145 -5.26 -8.03 14.84
N LEU A 146 -6.24 -8.38 14.01
CA LEU A 146 -7.40 -7.52 13.77
C LEU A 146 -8.16 -7.28 15.09
N ALA A 147 -8.38 -6.02 15.41
CA ALA A 147 -9.20 -5.62 16.55
C ALA A 147 -10.03 -4.38 16.23
N VAL A 148 -11.19 -4.32 16.87
CA VAL A 148 -12.14 -3.20 16.77
C VAL A 148 -12.43 -2.69 18.17
N ASN A 149 -12.14 -1.42 18.42
CA ASN A 149 -12.23 -0.81 19.76
C ASN A 149 -11.55 -1.67 20.85
N GLY A 150 -10.39 -2.26 20.51
CA GLY A 150 -9.62 -3.16 21.38
C GLY A 150 -10.16 -4.59 21.50
N THR A 151 -11.29 -4.93 20.87
CA THR A 151 -11.83 -6.30 20.86
C THR A 151 -11.32 -7.04 19.64
N SER A 152 -10.65 -8.18 19.84
CA SER A 152 -10.12 -8.98 18.74
C SER A 152 -11.24 -9.58 17.88
N LEU A 153 -11.05 -9.52 16.57
CA LEU A 153 -11.86 -10.20 15.57
C LEU A 153 -11.00 -11.26 14.89
N VAL A 154 -11.58 -12.44 14.70
CA VAL A 154 -10.89 -13.58 14.09
C VAL A 154 -11.45 -13.80 12.69
N SER A 155 -10.56 -13.89 11.71
CA SER A 155 -10.93 -14.31 10.36
C SER A 155 -11.34 -15.77 10.36
N THR A 156 -12.44 -16.11 9.69
CA THR A 156 -12.86 -17.50 9.50
C THR A 156 -12.04 -18.20 8.41
N GLY A 157 -11.28 -17.44 7.62
CA GLY A 157 -10.57 -17.92 6.43
C GLY A 157 -11.47 -18.05 5.19
N GLU A 158 -12.79 -17.87 5.32
CA GLU A 158 -13.71 -17.85 4.19
C GLU A 158 -13.52 -16.59 3.35
N ALA A 159 -13.76 -16.70 2.04
CA ALA A 159 -13.75 -15.54 1.16
C ALA A 159 -14.96 -14.62 1.45
N ASN A 160 -14.74 -13.32 1.35
CA ASN A 160 -15.76 -12.27 1.50
C ASN A 160 -16.48 -12.31 2.87
N GLN A 161 -15.74 -12.56 3.95
CA GLN A 161 -16.32 -12.57 5.30
C GLN A 161 -16.75 -11.15 5.70
N THR A 162 -18.06 -10.91 5.77
CA THR A 162 -18.62 -9.62 6.15
C THR A 162 -18.95 -9.53 7.64
N ILE A 163 -18.55 -8.43 8.29
CA ILE A 163 -18.86 -8.09 9.67
C ILE A 163 -19.48 -6.68 9.71
N ASN A 164 -20.71 -6.59 10.20
CA ASN A 164 -21.41 -5.30 10.34
C ASN A 164 -21.26 -4.80 11.79
N LEU A 165 -20.76 -3.58 11.95
CA LEU A 165 -20.46 -2.96 13.26
C LEU A 165 -21.32 -1.71 13.51
N GLY A 166 -22.46 -1.60 12.83
CA GLY A 166 -23.35 -0.46 12.90
C GLY A 166 -22.89 0.69 12.02
N ALA A 167 -21.90 1.47 12.47
CA ALA A 167 -21.42 2.64 11.73
C ALA A 167 -20.53 2.31 10.53
N ILE A 168 -19.91 1.12 10.55
CA ILE A 168 -19.03 0.61 9.49
C ILE A 168 -19.34 -0.86 9.18
N THR A 169 -18.96 -1.27 7.99
CA THR A 169 -18.91 -2.66 7.53
C THR A 169 -17.45 -3.01 7.25
N LEU A 170 -17.04 -4.20 7.69
CA LEU A 170 -15.75 -4.81 7.36
C LEU A 170 -16.00 -5.98 6.43
N VAL A 171 -15.21 -6.11 5.38
CA VAL A 171 -15.12 -7.32 4.55
C VAL A 171 -13.68 -7.81 4.63
N LEU A 172 -13.48 -8.99 5.21
CA LEU A 172 -12.18 -9.66 5.26
C LEU A 172 -12.07 -10.63 4.10
N ASN A 173 -10.83 -10.80 3.60
CA ASN A 173 -10.53 -11.69 2.48
C ASN A 173 -11.50 -11.48 1.33
N GLU A 174 -11.67 -10.22 0.92
CA GLU A 174 -12.56 -9.86 -0.17
C GLU A 174 -11.93 -10.31 -1.49
N VAL A 175 -12.64 -11.16 -2.22
CA VAL A 175 -12.18 -11.74 -3.49
C VAL A 175 -13.22 -11.46 -4.56
N THR A 176 -12.79 -10.70 -5.57
CA THR A 176 -13.58 -10.45 -6.78
C THR A 176 -12.89 -11.09 -7.97
N GLN A 177 -13.56 -12.06 -8.60
CA GLN A 177 -13.07 -12.73 -9.81
C GLN A 177 -13.85 -12.27 -11.04
N THR A 178 -13.14 -12.10 -12.14
CA THR A 178 -13.68 -11.81 -13.46
C THR A 178 -13.20 -12.87 -14.46
N ALA A 179 -13.68 -12.82 -15.69
CA ALA A 179 -13.28 -13.78 -16.73
C ALA A 179 -11.77 -13.77 -17.03
N SER A 180 -11.09 -12.64 -16.80
CA SER A 180 -9.68 -12.45 -17.15
C SER A 180 -8.81 -11.98 -15.99
N GLY A 181 -9.32 -11.97 -14.76
CA GLY A 181 -8.56 -11.41 -13.64
C GLY A 181 -9.19 -11.63 -12.27
N ILE A 182 -8.43 -11.28 -11.25
CA ILE A 182 -8.77 -11.42 -9.84
C ILE A 182 -8.26 -10.20 -9.07
N THR A 183 -9.09 -9.70 -8.15
CA THR A 183 -8.71 -8.74 -7.13
C THR A 183 -8.93 -9.37 -5.77
N VAL A 184 -7.93 -9.26 -4.91
CA VAL A 184 -7.96 -9.72 -3.52
C VAL A 184 -7.61 -8.56 -2.61
N ASN A 185 -8.49 -8.27 -1.65
CA ASN A 185 -8.25 -7.31 -0.59
C ASN A 185 -8.21 -8.04 0.75
N ALA A 186 -7.20 -7.76 1.57
CA ALA A 186 -7.14 -8.36 2.90
C ALA A 186 -8.25 -7.83 3.82
N LEU A 187 -8.47 -6.51 3.78
CA LEU A 187 -9.51 -5.83 4.53
C LEU A 187 -10.10 -4.67 3.71
N HIS A 188 -11.43 -4.63 3.62
CA HIS A 188 -12.19 -3.51 3.06
C HIS A 188 -13.16 -2.99 4.11
N ILE A 189 -13.13 -1.67 4.34
CA ILE A 189 -13.91 -0.99 5.36
C ILE A 189 -14.75 0.09 4.68
N THR A 190 -16.06 0.05 4.88
CA THR A 190 -16.97 1.06 4.34
C THR A 190 -17.79 1.65 5.48
N SER A 191 -17.92 2.98 5.53
CA SER A 191 -18.89 3.61 6.43
C SER A 191 -20.31 3.38 5.93
N LEU A 192 -21.27 3.29 6.85
CA LEU A 192 -22.67 3.00 6.51
C LEU A 192 -23.29 4.05 5.56
N ASP A 193 -22.84 5.29 5.67
CA ASP A 193 -23.27 6.40 4.82
C ASP A 193 -22.53 6.48 3.47
N GLY A 194 -21.57 5.58 3.23
CA GLY A 194 -20.75 5.53 2.01
C GLY A 194 -19.78 6.70 1.85
N THR A 195 -19.58 7.52 2.88
CA THR A 195 -18.68 8.68 2.81
C THR A 195 -17.21 8.31 2.90
N VAL A 196 -16.91 7.17 3.53
CA VAL A 196 -15.56 6.63 3.73
C VAL A 196 -15.50 5.20 3.21
N ASP A 197 -14.51 4.94 2.38
CA ASP A 197 -14.16 3.62 1.86
C ASP A 197 -12.64 3.46 1.99
N VAL A 198 -12.21 2.40 2.66
CA VAL A 198 -10.80 2.07 2.87
C VAL A 198 -10.53 0.65 2.45
N VAL A 199 -9.57 0.47 1.55
CA VAL A 199 -9.07 -0.84 1.12
C VAL A 199 -7.64 -1.00 1.60
N VAL A 200 -7.36 -2.10 2.27
CA VAL A 200 -6.08 -2.45 2.88
C VAL A 200 -5.55 -3.73 2.25
N ALA A 201 -4.28 -3.68 1.84
CA ALA A 201 -3.56 -4.71 1.11
C ALA A 201 -4.40 -5.23 -0.07
N SER A 202 -4.40 -4.48 -1.17
CA SER A 202 -5.10 -4.82 -2.41
C SER A 202 -4.11 -5.31 -3.45
N ALA A 203 -4.35 -6.52 -3.97
CA ALA A 203 -3.62 -7.10 -5.08
C ALA A 203 -4.59 -7.41 -6.22
N THR A 204 -4.29 -6.93 -7.42
CA THR A 204 -5.05 -7.18 -8.65
C THR A 204 -4.15 -7.78 -9.71
N ALA A 205 -4.61 -8.87 -10.34
CA ALA A 205 -3.96 -9.50 -11.49
C ALA A 205 -5.00 -9.71 -12.60
N GLY A 206 -4.71 -9.25 -13.80
CA GLY A 206 -5.59 -9.39 -14.97
C GLY A 206 -4.78 -9.57 -16.25
N GLN A 207 -5.37 -10.11 -17.32
CA GLN A 207 -4.69 -10.27 -18.62
C GLN A 207 -5.57 -9.68 -19.74
#